data_AF-A0A932T211-F1
#
_entry.id   AF-A0A932T211-F1
#
_cell.length_a   1.000
_cell.length_b   1.000
_cell.length_c   1.000
_cell.angle_alpha   90.00
_cell.angle_beta   90.00
_cell.angle_gamma   90.00
#
_symmetry.space_group_name_H-M   'P 1'
#
loop_
_entity.id
_entity.type
_entity.pdbx_description
1 polymer ?
#
loop_
_entity_poly.entity_id
_entity_poly.type
_entity_poly.pdbx_seq_one_letter_code
_entity_poly.pdbx_strand_id
1 'polypeptide(L)'
;MAVTDQNPMPHTPSAREKKLLDNALESLNRLFDRNISVIDVWALMLATAEALRNTPHAPELERAVRELLVVVSANRPFRDQRDRALEVTDDLRHYLASKLPLE
;
A
#
# COMPACT_ATOMS: atom_id res chain seq x y z
N MET A 1 -41.88 1.55 9.51
CA MET A 1 -40.57 2.25 9.49
C MET A 1 -39.68 1.48 8.54
N ALA A 2 -39.31 2.08 7.42
CA ALA A 2 -38.58 1.40 6.35
C ALA A 2 -37.13 1.13 6.76
N VAL A 3 -36.71 -0.10 6.49
CA VAL A 3 -35.40 -0.69 6.72
C VAL A 3 -34.37 0.08 5.88
N THR A 4 -33.35 0.67 6.49
CA THR A 4 -32.20 1.21 5.75
C THR A 4 -31.16 0.10 5.67
N ASP A 5 -31.33 -0.72 4.64
CA ASP A 5 -30.35 -1.69 4.18
C ASP A 5 -29.14 -0.91 3.64
N GLN A 6 -28.20 -0.56 4.52
CA GLN A 6 -26.88 -0.13 4.10
C GLN A 6 -26.08 -1.36 3.69
N ASN A 7 -26.44 -1.95 2.55
CA ASN A 7 -25.55 -2.82 1.82
C ASN A 7 -24.42 -1.92 1.26
N PRO A 8 -23.16 -2.00 1.75
CA PRO A 8 -22.09 -1.24 1.13
C PRO A 8 -21.92 -1.81 -0.28
N MET A 9 -22.38 -1.06 -1.29
CA MET A 9 -22.11 -1.40 -2.68
C MET A 9 -20.61 -1.69 -2.83
N PRO A 10 -20.22 -2.76 -3.55
CA PRO A 10 -18.83 -3.06 -3.77
C PRO A 10 -18.17 -1.87 -4.47
N HIS A 11 -17.28 -1.15 -3.78
CA HIS A 11 -16.49 -0.08 -4.36
C HIS A 11 -15.65 -0.69 -5.48
N THR A 12 -16.06 -0.43 -6.72
CA THR A 12 -15.29 -0.83 -7.90
C THR A 12 -14.28 0.27 -8.17
N PRO A 13 -12.97 0.02 -8.01
CA PRO A 13 -11.98 1.06 -8.19
C PRO A 13 -11.99 1.57 -9.63
N SER A 14 -11.96 2.89 -9.78
CA SER A 14 -11.80 3.57 -11.06
C SER A 14 -10.49 3.16 -11.74
N ALA A 15 -10.38 3.37 -13.05
CA ALA A 15 -9.14 3.06 -13.79
C ALA A 15 -7.90 3.77 -13.21
N ARG A 16 -8.09 5.00 -12.69
CA ARG A 16 -7.02 5.75 -12.02
C ARG A 16 -6.63 5.09 -10.69
N GLU A 17 -7.60 4.69 -9.88
CA GLU A 17 -7.34 4.02 -8.61
C GLU A 17 -6.63 2.70 -8.83
N LYS A 18 -7.10 1.87 -9.78
CA LYS A 18 -6.42 0.61 -10.14
C LYS A 18 -4.96 0.84 -10.51
N LYS A 19 -4.67 1.83 -11.35
CA LYS A 19 -3.28 2.17 -11.74
C LYS A 19 -2.43 2.60 -10.55
N LEU A 20 -3.00 3.35 -9.60
CA LEU A 20 -2.29 3.76 -8.39
C LEU A 20 -2.00 2.58 -7.46
N LEU A 21 -2.98 1.68 -7.27
CA LEU A 21 -2.82 0.46 -6.48
C LEU A 21 -1.83 -0.51 -7.13
N ASP A 22 -1.85 -0.60 -8.46
CA ASP A 22 -0.92 -1.42 -9.24
C ASP A 22 0.53 -0.91 -9.13
N ASN A 23 0.74 0.40 -9.32
CA ASN A 23 2.03 1.02 -9.07
C ASN A 23 2.52 0.79 -7.64
N ALA A 24 1.62 0.83 -6.65
CA ALA A 24 1.95 0.56 -5.26
C ALA A 24 2.39 -0.90 -5.07
N LEU A 25 1.64 -1.86 -5.61
CA LEU A 25 1.99 -3.29 -5.56
C LEU A 25 3.33 -3.56 -6.25
N GLU A 26 3.55 -3.00 -7.44
CA GLU A 26 4.79 -3.15 -8.18
C GLU A 26 6.00 -2.62 -7.40
N SER A 27 5.85 -1.49 -6.69
CA SER A 27 6.93 -0.97 -5.84
C SER A 27 7.29 -1.90 -4.67
N LEU A 28 6.29 -2.57 -4.09
CA LEU A 28 6.50 -3.56 -3.02
C LEU A 28 7.17 -4.83 -3.56
N ASN A 29 6.83 -5.26 -4.78
CA ASN A 29 7.50 -6.38 -5.45
C ASN A 29 8.96 -6.03 -5.76
N ARG A 30 9.22 -4.82 -6.27
CA ARG A 30 10.60 -4.36 -6.52
C ARG A 30 11.42 -4.24 -5.24
N LEU A 31 10.80 -3.98 -4.09
CA LEU A 31 11.47 -3.98 -2.80
C LEU A 31 11.98 -5.39 -2.45
N PHE A 32 11.18 -6.42 -2.75
CA PHE A 32 11.55 -7.82 -2.61
C PHE A 32 12.74 -8.18 -3.51
N ASP A 33 12.69 -7.74 -4.78
CA ASP A 33 13.75 -7.98 -5.78
C ASP A 33 15.01 -7.13 -5.59
N ARG A 34 15.03 -6.26 -4.56
CA ARG A 34 16.15 -5.35 -4.24
C ARG A 34 16.42 -4.29 -5.32
N ASN A 35 15.39 -3.95 -6.10
CA ASN A 35 15.44 -3.03 -7.25
C ASN A 35 14.92 -1.62 -6.94
N ILE A 36 14.68 -1.32 -5.65
CA ILE A 36 14.23 -0.03 -5.14
C ILE A 36 14.63 0.12 -3.67
N SER A 37 14.82 1.36 -3.21
CA SER A 37 15.14 1.63 -1.81
C SER A 37 13.87 1.71 -0.94
N VAL A 38 13.99 1.45 0.36
CA VAL A 38 12.86 1.56 1.31
C VAL A 38 12.29 2.98 1.35
N ILE A 39 13.14 4.00 1.19
CA ILE A 39 12.72 5.40 1.20
C ILE A 39 11.90 5.76 -0.04
N ASP A 40 12.26 5.23 -1.22
CA ASP A 40 11.48 5.44 -2.45
C ASP A 40 10.11 4.76 -2.36
N VAL A 41 10.06 3.54 -1.79
CA VAL A 41 8.80 2.84 -1.53
C VAL A 41 7.93 3.63 -0.56
N TRP A 42 8.50 4.13 0.54
CA TRP A 42 7.78 4.98 1.49
C TRP A 42 7.21 6.23 0.81
N ALA A 43 8.01 6.94 0.00
CA ALA A 43 7.55 8.14 -0.71
C ALA A 43 6.41 7.83 -1.68
N LEU A 44 6.49 6.71 -2.42
CA LEU A 44 5.42 6.29 -3.31
C LEU A 44 4.15 5.89 -2.55
N MET A 45 4.28 5.17 -1.44
CA MET A 45 3.14 4.82 -0.58
C MET A 45 2.45 6.08 -0.03
N LEU A 46 3.23 7.07 0.40
CA LEU A 46 2.71 8.34 0.89
C LEU A 46 1.92 9.07 -0.20
N ALA A 47 2.51 9.24 -1.39
CA ALA A 47 1.84 9.88 -2.51
C ALA A 47 0.57 9.13 -2.93
N THR A 48 0.58 7.79 -2.87
CA THR A 48 -0.57 6.95 -3.19
C THR A 48 -1.68 7.09 -2.14
N ALA A 49 -1.33 7.08 -0.85
CA ALA A 49 -2.26 7.30 0.25
C ALA A 49 -2.95 8.67 0.13
N GLU A 50 -2.19 9.73 -0.15
CA GLU A 50 -2.73 11.08 -0.35
C GLU A 50 -3.68 11.14 -1.55
N ALA A 51 -3.29 10.53 -2.68
CA ALA A 51 -4.12 10.49 -3.88
C ALA A 51 -5.43 9.71 -3.68
N LEU A 52 -5.42 8.73 -2.77
CA LEU A 52 -6.52 7.81 -2.50
C LEU A 52 -7.21 8.07 -1.14
N ARG A 53 -6.96 9.21 -0.50
CA ARG A 53 -7.41 9.52 0.88
C ARG A 53 -8.92 9.40 1.12
N ASN A 54 -9.72 9.57 0.07
CA ASN A 54 -11.18 9.52 0.13
C ASN A 54 -11.75 8.17 -0.37
N THR A 55 -10.90 7.16 -0.53
CA THR A 55 -11.26 5.83 -1.00
C THR A 55 -11.20 4.82 0.13
N PRO A 56 -11.84 3.64 0.00
CA PRO A 56 -11.74 2.55 0.98
C PRO A 56 -10.32 1.98 1.16
N HIS A 57 -9.37 2.35 0.30
CA HIS A 57 -7.98 1.88 0.35
C HIS A 57 -7.10 2.71 1.28
N ALA A 58 -7.52 3.92 1.64
CA ALA A 58 -6.72 4.86 2.43
C ALA A 58 -6.22 4.27 3.77
N PRO A 59 -7.04 3.57 4.59
CA PRO A 59 -6.58 3.09 5.89
C PRO A 59 -5.40 2.11 5.79
N GLU A 60 -5.41 1.22 4.80
CA GLU A 60 -4.33 0.24 4.58
C GLU A 60 -3.05 0.91 4.08
N LEU A 61 -3.18 1.85 3.14
CA LEU A 61 -2.05 2.62 2.63
C LEU A 61 -1.42 3.48 3.73
N GLU A 62 -2.23 4.17 4.52
CA GLU A 62 -1.75 5.00 5.63
C GLU A 62 -1.07 4.17 6.72
N ARG A 63 -1.57 2.96 7.00
CA ARG A 63 -0.92 2.02 7.93
C ARG A 63 0.50 1.71 7.46
N ALA A 64 0.64 1.28 6.19
CA ALA A 64 1.95 0.98 5.62
C ALA A 64 2.88 2.20 5.59
N VAL A 65 2.36 3.40 5.29
CA VAL A 65 3.14 4.65 5.33
C VAL A 65 3.73 4.90 6.71
N ARG A 66 2.92 4.74 7.78
CA ARG A 66 3.40 4.91 9.17
C ARG A 66 4.47 3.90 9.52
N GLU A 67 4.27 2.63 9.16
CA GLU A 67 5.23 1.56 9.47
C GLU A 67 6.55 1.72 8.69
N LEU A 68 6.47 2.04 7.40
CA LEU A 68 7.65 2.33 6.58
C LEU A 68 8.41 3.55 7.08
N LEU A 69 7.71 4.60 7.55
CA LEU A 69 8.36 5.77 8.14
C LEU A 69 9.22 5.37 9.36
N VAL A 70 8.72 4.48 10.21
CA VAL A 70 9.49 3.96 11.36
C VAL A 70 10.75 3.23 10.86
N VAL A 71 10.65 2.43 9.80
CA VAL A 71 11.80 1.71 9.23
C VAL A 71 12.85 2.65 8.66
N VAL A 72 12.43 3.63 7.84
CA VAL A 72 13.32 4.63 7.24
C VAL A 72 14.00 5.48 8.32
N SER A 73 13.28 5.81 9.40
CA SER A 73 13.78 6.65 10.49
C SER A 73 14.71 5.93 11.47
N ALA A 74 14.77 4.59 11.44
CA ALA A 74 15.48 3.80 12.45
C ALA A 74 17.03 3.84 12.35
N ASN A 75 17.61 4.58 11.39
CA ASN A 75 19.06 4.67 11.14
C ASN A 75 19.78 3.31 11.18
N ARG A 76 19.20 2.30 10.53
CA ARG A 76 19.72 0.92 10.47
C ARG A 76 20.48 0.67 9.17
N PRO A 77 21.36 -0.35 9.12
CA PRO A 77 21.95 -0.81 7.86
C PRO A 77 20.87 -1.13 6.82
N PHE A 78 21.16 -0.85 5.54
CA PHE A 78 20.20 -0.99 4.43
C PHE A 78 19.54 -2.38 4.35
N ARG A 79 20.30 -3.45 4.63
CA ARG A 79 19.77 -4.82 4.62
C ARG A 79 18.69 -5.02 5.68
N ASP A 80 18.95 -4.55 6.89
CA ASP A 80 18.03 -4.69 8.03
C ASP A 80 16.79 -3.82 7.84
N GLN A 81 16.95 -2.64 7.21
CA GLN A 81 15.81 -1.81 6.81
C GLN A 81 14.92 -2.53 5.80
N ARG A 82 15.50 -3.15 4.77
CA ARG A 82 14.69 -3.86 3.77
C ARG A 82 13.96 -5.05 4.38
N ASP A 83 14.67 -5.89 5.13
CA ASP A 83 14.05 -7.09 5.71
C ASP A 83 12.90 -6.69 6.64
N ARG A 84 13.06 -5.62 7.42
CA ARG A 84 11.95 -5.06 8.22
C ARG A 84 10.84 -4.42 7.37
N ALA A 85 11.18 -3.73 6.29
CA ALA A 85 10.19 -3.14 5.39
C ALA A 85 9.33 -4.23 4.72
N LEU A 86 9.92 -5.36 4.35
CA LEU A 86 9.20 -6.51 3.81
C LEU A 86 8.23 -7.10 4.83
N GLU A 87 8.64 -7.23 6.09
CA GLU A 87 7.76 -7.71 7.17
C GLU A 87 6.54 -6.80 7.38
N VAL A 88 6.76 -5.47 7.47
CA VAL A 88 5.66 -4.54 7.79
C VAL A 88 4.74 -4.27 6.59
N THR A 89 5.21 -4.50 5.36
CA THR A 89 4.38 -4.28 4.16
C THR A 89 3.70 -5.54 3.62
N ASP A 90 3.89 -6.69 4.28
CA ASP A 90 3.36 -7.98 3.84
C ASP A 90 1.83 -7.98 3.74
N ASP A 91 1.16 -7.49 4.78
CA ASP A 91 -0.31 -7.33 4.81
C ASP A 91 -0.80 -6.45 3.66
N LEU A 92 -0.12 -5.33 3.39
CA LEU A 92 -0.49 -4.43 2.30
C LEU A 92 -0.31 -5.12 0.95
N ARG A 93 0.77 -5.89 0.76
CA ARG A 93 0.99 -6.64 -0.49
C ARG A 93 -0.14 -7.63 -0.74
N HIS A 94 -0.55 -8.38 0.28
CA HIS A 94 -1.68 -9.30 0.19
C HIS A 94 -3.01 -8.58 -0.06
N TYR A 95 -3.23 -7.45 0.61
CA TYR A 95 -4.40 -6.62 0.38
C TYR A 95 -4.46 -6.12 -1.07
N LEU A 96 -3.40 -5.52 -1.59
CA LEU A 96 -3.36 -4.98 -2.96
C LEU A 96 -3.53 -6.08 -4.01
N ALA A 97 -2.88 -7.23 -3.82
CA ALA A 97 -3.03 -8.39 -4.69
C ALA A 97 -4.49 -8.92 -4.71
N SER A 98 -5.25 -8.76 -3.63
CA SER A 98 -6.67 -9.13 -3.59
C SER A 98 -7.61 -8.14 -4.31
N LYS A 99 -7.15 -6.90 -4.57
CA LYS A 99 -7.93 -5.83 -5.20
C LYS A 99 -7.64 -5.65 -6.68
N LEU A 100 -6.52 -6.20 -7.15
CA LEU A 100 -6.12 -6.19 -8.54
C LEU A 100 -6.41 -7.57 -9.16
N PRO A 101 -6.88 -7.63 -10.41
CA PRO A 101 -7.04 -8.91 -11.10
C PRO A 101 -5.67 -9.59 -11.24
N LEU A 102 -5.61 -10.89 -10.98
CA LEU A 102 -4.50 -11.74 -11.42
C LEU A 102 -4.65 -11.87 -12.95
N GLU A 103 -3.81 -11.18 -13.72
CA GLU A 103 -3.70 -11.43 -15.15
C GLU A 103 -3.07 -12.81 -15.43
#